data_AF-A0A0F8E6I3-F1
#
_entry.id   AF-A0A0F8E6I3-F1
#
_cell.length_a   1.000
_cell.length_b   1.000
_cell.length_c   1.000
_cell.angle_alpha   90.00
_cell.angle_beta   90.00
_cell.angle_gamma   90.00
#
_symmetry.space_group_name_H-M   'P 1'
#
loop_
_entity.id
_entity.type
_entity.pdbx_description
1 polymer ?
#
loop_
_entity_poly.entity_id
_entity_poly.type
_entity_poly.pdbx_seq_one_letter_code
_entity_poly.pdbx_strand_id
1 'polypeptide(L)'
;MKVGNYEIKDELLMKTLSKIFFVLFYIALSCCTAYAATESYQPEYNGAYSMKADGTPMTLINHDDATQPTYQEVIDFLKTDQTDAADKENYDCVDRAEQVHNNAEACGIECGVVDVFFKKCKVGNTVYRSGHECNVFNTVDRGLVYTDCTQGDWIACVEEGEKYTLMSIYDDKTASLTGYRNTKVKETMRFW
;
A
#
# COMPACT_ATOMS: atom_id res chain seq x y z
N MET A 1 -10.69 69.85 -12.16
CA MET A 1 -10.93 69.00 -10.98
C MET A 1 -10.77 67.56 -11.45
N LYS A 2 -9.67 66.88 -11.12
CA LYS A 2 -9.39 65.50 -11.57
C LYS A 2 -9.97 64.53 -10.53
N VAL A 3 -11.19 64.07 -10.78
CA VAL A 3 -11.83 62.95 -10.07
C VAL A 3 -11.99 61.89 -11.17
N GLY A 4 -11.32 60.74 -11.08
CA GLY A 4 -11.52 59.70 -12.11
C GLY A 4 -10.43 58.64 -12.26
N ASN A 5 -9.18 58.92 -11.89
CA ASN A 5 -8.10 57.92 -12.05
C ASN A 5 -7.81 57.09 -10.78
N TYR A 6 -8.19 57.57 -9.59
CA TYR A 6 -8.01 56.81 -8.34
C TYR A 6 -9.19 55.87 -8.10
N GLU A 7 -10.44 56.34 -8.24
CA GLU A 7 -11.65 55.52 -8.05
C GLU A 7 -11.71 54.29 -8.97
N ILE A 8 -11.32 54.40 -10.26
CA ILE A 8 -11.36 53.26 -11.19
C ILE A 8 -10.28 52.21 -10.87
N LYS A 9 -9.13 52.63 -10.32
CA LYS A 9 -8.08 51.69 -9.87
C LYS A 9 -8.53 50.92 -8.64
N ASP A 10 -9.22 51.59 -7.72
CA ASP A 10 -9.76 50.95 -6.52
C ASP A 10 -10.90 49.98 -6.87
N GLU A 11 -11.78 50.33 -7.83
CA GLU A 11 -12.83 49.42 -8.30
C GLU A 11 -12.26 48.17 -8.99
N LEU A 12 -11.23 48.35 -9.84
CA LEU A 12 -10.54 47.24 -10.51
C LEU A 12 -9.78 46.35 -9.51
N LEU A 13 -9.13 46.97 -8.51
CA LEU A 13 -8.43 46.26 -7.43
C LEU A 13 -9.42 45.43 -6.61
N MET A 14 -10.55 46.01 -6.20
CA MET A 14 -11.58 45.31 -5.40
C MET A 14 -12.21 44.15 -6.17
N LYS A 15 -12.50 44.31 -7.46
CA LYS A 15 -12.97 43.22 -8.33
C LYS A 15 -11.95 42.09 -8.48
N THR A 16 -10.66 42.43 -8.53
CA THR A 16 -9.57 41.45 -8.66
C THR A 16 -9.36 40.69 -7.34
N LEU A 17 -9.35 41.39 -6.20
CA LEU A 17 -9.25 40.79 -4.88
C LEU A 17 -10.44 39.89 -4.55
N SER A 18 -11.65 40.28 -4.95
CA SER A 18 -12.85 39.45 -4.82
C SER A 18 -12.74 38.13 -5.59
N LYS A 19 -12.25 38.17 -6.84
CA LYS A 19 -12.04 36.95 -7.64
C LYS A 19 -10.98 36.03 -7.02
N ILE A 20 -9.87 36.60 -6.53
CA ILE A 20 -8.82 35.83 -5.84
C ILE A 20 -9.39 35.19 -4.57
N PHE A 21 -10.16 35.96 -3.78
CA PHE A 21 -10.82 35.44 -2.59
C PHE A 21 -11.78 34.29 -2.92
N PHE A 22 -12.59 34.39 -3.98
CA PHE A 22 -13.46 33.29 -4.41
C PHE A 22 -12.65 32.06 -4.82
N VAL A 23 -11.57 32.22 -5.59
CA VAL A 23 -10.71 31.08 -5.99
C VAL A 23 -10.08 30.42 -4.76
N LEU A 24 -9.52 31.20 -3.84
CA LEU A 24 -8.93 30.66 -2.60
C LEU A 24 -9.99 30.03 -1.68
N PHE A 25 -11.20 30.58 -1.64
CA PHE A 25 -12.33 30.01 -0.91
C PHE A 25 -12.78 28.68 -1.52
N TYR A 26 -12.83 28.55 -2.86
CA TYR A 26 -13.14 27.27 -3.52
C TYR A 26 -12.04 26.23 -3.33
N ILE A 27 -10.76 26.63 -3.34
CA ILE A 27 -9.64 25.74 -3.00
C ILE A 27 -9.75 25.26 -1.55
N ALA A 28 -10.00 26.18 -0.61
CA ALA A 28 -10.16 25.83 0.81
C ALA A 28 -11.41 24.95 1.05
N LEU A 29 -12.52 25.22 0.38
CA LEU A 29 -13.75 24.43 0.49
C LEU A 29 -13.58 23.03 -0.11
N SER A 30 -12.88 22.92 -1.25
CA SER A 30 -12.48 21.63 -1.83
C SER A 30 -11.53 20.85 -0.92
N CYS A 31 -10.63 21.55 -0.22
CA CYS A 31 -9.70 20.96 0.74
C CYS A 31 -10.43 20.49 2.02
N CYS A 32 -11.49 21.17 2.43
CA CYS A 32 -12.34 20.76 3.57
C CYS A 32 -13.30 19.60 3.25
N THR A 33 -13.59 19.29 1.98
CA THR A 33 -14.47 18.17 1.58
C THR A 33 -13.73 16.90 1.20
N ALA A 34 -12.40 16.89 1.21
CA ALA A 34 -11.56 15.74 0.85
C ALA A 34 -10.83 15.15 2.07
N TYR A 35 -11.45 15.17 3.25
CA TYR A 35 -10.94 14.38 4.38
C TYR A 35 -11.37 12.93 4.15
N ALA A 36 -10.52 12.17 3.44
CA ALA A 36 -10.65 10.73 3.40
C ALA A 36 -10.47 10.19 4.83
N ALA A 37 -11.45 9.45 5.32
CA ALA A 37 -11.30 8.79 6.60
C ALA A 37 -10.32 7.64 6.44
N THR A 38 -9.53 7.42 7.49
CA THR A 38 -8.57 6.33 7.57
C THR A 38 -8.98 5.39 8.69
N GLU A 39 -8.84 4.08 8.47
CA GLU A 39 -9.06 3.06 9.48
C GLU A 39 -7.74 2.32 9.75
N SER A 40 -7.33 2.25 11.01
CA SER A 40 -6.19 1.41 11.39
C SER A 40 -6.66 0.12 12.06
N TYR A 41 -6.04 -1.00 11.70
CA TYR A 41 -6.34 -2.30 12.29
C TYR A 41 -5.12 -3.23 12.30
N GLN A 42 -5.20 -4.29 13.10
CA GLN A 42 -4.15 -5.29 13.24
C GLN A 42 -4.70 -6.62 12.71
N PRO A 43 -4.18 -7.16 11.59
CA PRO A 43 -4.68 -8.41 11.06
C PRO A 43 -4.41 -9.55 12.04
N GLU A 44 -5.46 -10.33 12.33
CA GLU A 44 -5.40 -11.46 13.25
C GLU A 44 -5.75 -12.76 12.51
N TYR A 45 -4.97 -13.81 12.77
CA TYR A 45 -5.23 -15.15 12.30
C TYR A 45 -5.23 -16.15 13.46
N ASN A 46 -6.40 -16.73 13.75
CA ASN A 46 -6.61 -17.71 14.83
C ASN A 46 -6.14 -17.24 16.23
N GLY A 47 -6.43 -15.99 16.63
CA GLY A 47 -6.01 -15.48 17.93
C GLY A 47 -4.59 -14.92 17.97
N ALA A 48 -3.90 -14.82 16.83
CA ALA A 48 -2.52 -14.36 16.75
C ALA A 48 -2.35 -13.25 15.71
N TYR A 49 -1.56 -12.24 16.07
CA TYR A 49 -1.16 -11.15 15.18
C TYR A 49 0.12 -11.51 14.41
N SER A 50 0.25 -10.97 13.19
CA SER A 50 1.52 -10.96 12.47
C SER A 50 2.45 -9.95 13.15
N MET A 51 3.63 -10.41 13.60
CA MET A 51 4.54 -9.64 14.44
C MET A 51 5.72 -9.16 13.61
N LYS A 52 6.04 -7.88 13.72
CA LYS A 52 7.22 -7.25 13.14
C LYS A 52 8.50 -7.69 13.86
N ALA A 53 9.64 -7.40 13.24
CA ALA A 53 10.94 -7.78 13.79
C ALA A 53 11.24 -7.14 15.17
N ASP A 54 10.64 -5.99 15.47
CA ASP A 54 10.76 -5.31 16.78
C ASP A 54 9.84 -5.90 17.88
N GLY A 55 9.02 -6.89 17.54
CA GLY A 55 8.08 -7.52 18.45
C GLY A 55 6.76 -6.76 18.64
N THR A 56 6.48 -5.75 17.82
CA THR A 56 5.15 -5.11 17.74
C THR A 56 4.28 -5.75 16.66
N PRO A 57 2.94 -5.76 16.80
CA PRO A 57 2.06 -6.29 15.76
C PRO A 57 2.02 -5.38 14.51
N MET A 58 1.81 -6.01 13.35
CA MET A 58 1.50 -5.32 12.10
C MET A 58 0.27 -4.41 12.29
N THR A 59 0.35 -3.19 11.79
CA THR A 59 -0.73 -2.19 11.81
C THR A 59 -0.96 -1.64 10.41
N LEU A 60 -2.10 -2.00 9.84
CA LEU A 60 -2.52 -1.62 8.50
C LEU A 60 -3.43 -0.39 8.58
N ILE A 61 -3.14 0.61 7.75
CA ILE A 61 -3.90 1.85 7.63
C ILE A 61 -4.56 1.85 6.27
N ASN A 62 -5.88 1.64 6.26
CA ASN A 62 -6.66 1.73 5.04
C ASN A 62 -7.20 3.15 4.87
N HIS A 63 -7.31 3.59 3.63
CA HIS A 63 -7.85 4.88 3.23
C HIS A 63 -9.17 4.69 2.50
N ASP A 64 -10.22 5.42 2.88
CA ASP A 64 -11.56 5.26 2.29
C ASP A 64 -11.67 5.76 0.84
N ASP A 65 -10.67 6.53 0.38
CA ASP A 65 -10.53 6.97 -1.01
C ASP A 65 -9.54 6.13 -1.82
N ALA A 66 -8.94 5.09 -1.23
CA ALA A 66 -8.14 4.12 -1.96
C ALA A 66 -9.03 3.25 -2.85
N THR A 67 -8.57 2.99 -4.08
CA THR A 67 -9.35 2.26 -5.08
C THR A 67 -8.57 1.15 -5.73
N GLN A 68 -9.28 0.17 -6.31
CA GLN A 68 -8.69 -0.91 -7.08
C GLN A 68 -7.82 -0.36 -8.22
N PRO A 69 -6.52 -0.65 -8.26
CA PRO A 69 -5.63 -0.15 -9.30
C PRO A 69 -5.77 -0.98 -10.59
N THR A 70 -5.23 -0.48 -11.68
CA THR A 70 -4.81 -1.31 -12.82
C THR A 70 -3.47 -1.98 -12.52
N TYR A 71 -3.14 -3.04 -13.24
CA TYR A 71 -1.82 -3.67 -13.15
C TYR A 71 -0.68 -2.67 -13.40
N GLN A 72 -0.85 -1.75 -14.34
CA GLN A 72 0.18 -0.76 -14.63
C GLN A 72 0.40 0.21 -13.46
N GLU A 73 -0.68 0.65 -12.80
CA GLU A 73 -0.58 1.49 -11.59
C GLU A 73 0.13 0.77 -10.45
N VAL A 74 -0.08 -0.55 -10.29
CA VAL A 74 0.69 -1.36 -9.32
C VAL A 74 2.17 -1.34 -9.67
N ILE A 75 2.54 -1.58 -10.93
CA ILE A 75 3.95 -1.55 -11.37
C ILE A 75 4.58 -0.18 -11.18
N ASP A 76 3.85 0.89 -11.51
CA ASP A 76 4.36 2.26 -11.37
C ASP A 76 4.51 2.64 -9.90
N PHE A 77 3.56 2.25 -9.04
CA PHE A 77 3.67 2.40 -7.60
C PHE A 77 4.92 1.72 -7.05
N LEU A 78 5.13 0.42 -7.34
CA LEU A 78 6.27 -0.34 -6.83
C LEU A 78 7.61 0.31 -7.22
N LYS A 79 7.74 0.85 -8.43
CA LYS A 79 8.96 1.55 -8.87
C LYS A 79 9.25 2.85 -8.12
N THR A 80 8.23 3.44 -7.50
CA THR A 80 8.34 4.69 -6.74
C THR A 80 8.43 4.46 -5.24
N ASP A 81 7.87 3.34 -4.76
CA ASP A 81 7.99 2.90 -3.39
C ASP A 81 9.45 2.48 -3.11
N GLN A 82 9.99 2.91 -1.96
CA GLN A 82 11.39 2.67 -1.60
C GLN A 82 11.53 1.64 -0.47
N THR A 83 10.48 0.86 -0.21
CA THR A 83 10.49 -0.09 0.90
C THR A 83 11.52 -1.19 0.69
N ASP A 84 11.76 -1.61 -0.55
CA ASP A 84 12.76 -2.61 -0.90
C ASP A 84 14.21 -2.14 -0.60
N ALA A 85 14.50 -0.86 -0.85
CA ALA A 85 15.79 -0.21 -0.65
C ALA A 85 16.14 0.08 0.82
N ALA A 86 15.20 -0.11 1.75
CA ALA A 86 15.44 0.09 3.17
C ALA A 86 16.32 -1.05 3.75
N ASP A 87 17.62 -0.82 3.84
CA ASP A 87 18.53 -1.66 4.63
C ASP A 87 18.47 -1.22 6.10
N LYS A 88 17.46 -1.73 6.82
CA LYS A 88 17.23 -1.46 8.23
C LYS A 88 17.54 -2.73 9.03
N GLU A 89 18.35 -2.60 10.08
CA GLU A 89 18.50 -3.69 11.06
C GLU A 89 17.13 -4.02 11.68
N ASN A 90 16.79 -5.31 11.79
CA ASN A 90 15.50 -5.79 12.29
C ASN A 90 14.32 -5.27 11.45
N TYR A 91 14.31 -5.60 10.16
CA TYR A 91 13.26 -5.20 9.22
C TYR A 91 12.95 -6.37 8.28
N ASP A 92 11.91 -7.14 8.62
CA ASP A 92 11.60 -8.41 7.98
C ASP A 92 10.42 -8.32 6.98
N CYS A 93 9.87 -9.48 6.58
CA CYS A 93 8.76 -9.57 5.64
C CYS A 93 7.50 -8.85 6.16
N VAL A 94 7.22 -8.90 7.46
CA VAL A 94 6.04 -8.27 8.07
C VAL A 94 6.19 -6.76 8.04
N ASP A 95 7.36 -6.25 8.44
CA ASP A 95 7.65 -4.81 8.42
C ASP A 95 7.53 -4.21 7.01
N ARG A 96 8.03 -4.95 6.02
CA ARG A 96 8.01 -4.56 4.61
C ARG A 96 6.61 -4.59 4.02
N ALA A 97 5.85 -5.65 4.28
CA ALA A 97 4.47 -5.76 3.84
C ALA A 97 3.56 -4.67 4.44
N GLU A 98 3.76 -4.34 5.72
CA GLU A 98 3.10 -3.21 6.39
C GLU A 98 3.39 -1.90 5.68
N GLN A 99 4.68 -1.63 5.41
CA GLN A 99 5.09 -0.36 4.82
C GLN A 99 4.58 -0.21 3.37
N VAL A 100 4.68 -1.25 2.54
CA VAL A 100 4.12 -1.24 1.17
C VAL A 100 2.61 -1.01 1.18
N HIS A 101 1.87 -1.72 2.04
CA HIS A 101 0.43 -1.54 2.17
C HIS A 101 0.09 -0.08 2.51
N ASN A 102 0.69 0.45 3.58
CA ASN A 102 0.36 1.79 4.07
C ASN A 102 0.78 2.88 3.07
N ASN A 103 1.87 2.68 2.33
CA ASN A 103 2.28 3.60 1.27
C ASN A 103 1.32 3.57 0.06
N ALA A 104 0.86 2.38 -0.34
CA ALA A 104 -0.12 2.24 -1.43
C ALA A 104 -1.43 2.94 -1.08
N GLU A 105 -1.98 2.65 0.10
CA GLU A 105 -3.22 3.26 0.60
C GLU A 105 -3.09 4.80 0.70
N ALA A 106 -1.95 5.30 1.18
CA ALA A 106 -1.67 6.74 1.21
C ALA A 106 -1.56 7.38 -0.19
N CYS A 107 -1.28 6.58 -1.22
CA CYS A 107 -1.30 6.99 -2.63
C CYS A 107 -2.66 6.80 -3.31
N GLY A 108 -3.70 6.38 -2.59
CA GLY A 108 -5.03 6.11 -3.13
C GLY A 108 -5.15 4.77 -3.86
N ILE A 109 -4.22 3.84 -3.61
CA ILE A 109 -4.18 2.51 -4.21
C ILE A 109 -4.58 1.48 -3.15
N GLU A 110 -5.68 0.78 -3.39
CA GLU A 110 -6.15 -0.29 -2.51
C GLU A 110 -5.14 -1.45 -2.49
N CYS A 111 -4.66 -1.80 -1.30
CA CYS A 111 -3.65 -2.82 -1.10
C CYS A 111 -4.04 -3.76 0.04
N GLY A 112 -3.68 -5.02 -0.08
CA GLY A 112 -3.81 -6.02 0.97
C GLY A 112 -2.48 -6.62 1.37
N VAL A 113 -2.53 -7.42 2.43
CA VAL A 113 -1.41 -8.28 2.84
C VAL A 113 -1.79 -9.75 2.71
N VAL A 114 -0.79 -10.61 2.53
CA VAL A 114 -0.97 -12.04 2.36
C VAL A 114 -0.02 -12.79 3.27
N ASP A 115 -0.58 -13.67 4.10
CA ASP A 115 0.19 -14.67 4.83
C ASP A 115 0.33 -15.93 3.98
N VAL A 116 1.56 -16.30 3.64
CA VAL A 116 1.89 -17.52 2.89
C VAL A 116 2.59 -18.52 3.81
N PHE A 117 2.11 -19.76 3.85
CA PHE A 117 2.63 -20.78 4.76
C PHE A 117 3.35 -21.88 3.97
N PHE A 118 4.66 -22.11 4.13
CA PHE A 118 5.43 -23.07 3.30
C PHE A 118 5.54 -24.49 3.86
N LYS A 119 5.59 -24.68 5.18
CA LYS A 119 5.53 -26.02 5.81
C LYS A 119 5.22 -25.92 7.30
N LYS A 120 4.55 -26.96 7.81
CA LYS A 120 4.43 -27.26 9.24
C LYS A 120 5.74 -27.86 9.76
N CYS A 121 6.49 -27.09 10.52
CA CYS A 121 7.57 -27.54 11.39
C CYS A 121 6.93 -27.93 12.73
N LYS A 122 7.18 -29.13 13.25
CA LYS A 122 6.66 -29.54 14.57
C LYS A 122 7.83 -29.58 15.54
N VAL A 123 7.82 -28.76 16.58
CA VAL A 123 8.77 -28.88 17.71
C VAL A 123 7.93 -29.17 18.96
N GLY A 124 8.07 -30.39 19.48
CA GLY A 124 7.20 -30.90 20.54
C GLY A 124 5.75 -31.08 20.06
N ASN A 125 4.77 -30.58 20.82
CA ASN A 125 3.36 -30.54 20.42
C ASN A 125 3.00 -29.28 19.62
N THR A 126 3.94 -28.36 19.42
CA THR A 126 3.71 -27.08 18.74
C THR A 126 4.04 -27.22 17.26
N VAL A 127 3.09 -26.79 16.42
CA VAL A 127 3.29 -26.68 14.97
C VAL A 127 3.70 -25.25 14.66
N TYR A 128 4.98 -25.04 14.41
CA TYR A 128 5.52 -23.83 13.79
C TYR A 128 5.16 -23.86 12.31
N ARG A 129 4.70 -22.74 11.79
CA ARG A 129 4.62 -22.55 10.35
C ARG A 129 5.77 -21.62 9.98
N SER A 130 6.66 -22.06 9.10
CA SER A 130 7.49 -21.09 8.38
C SER A 130 6.55 -20.37 7.43
N GLY A 131 6.42 -19.07 7.64
CA GLY A 131 5.55 -18.18 6.88
C GLY A 131 6.36 -17.16 6.10
N HIS A 132 5.66 -16.39 5.29
CA HIS A 132 6.13 -15.20 4.62
C HIS A 132 4.95 -14.29 4.39
N GLU A 133 5.18 -13.00 4.54
CA GLU A 133 4.19 -11.96 4.39
C GLU A 133 4.56 -11.12 3.18
N CYS A 134 3.60 -10.95 2.27
CA CYS A 134 3.75 -10.15 1.07
C CYS A 134 2.48 -9.35 0.80
N ASN A 135 2.41 -8.62 -0.31
CA ASN A 135 1.26 -7.77 -0.63
C ASN A 135 0.43 -8.36 -1.77
N VAL A 136 -0.81 -7.88 -1.87
CA VAL A 136 -1.74 -8.25 -2.94
C VAL A 136 -2.55 -7.04 -3.36
N PHE A 137 -2.76 -6.91 -4.66
CA PHE A 137 -3.59 -5.87 -5.26
C PHE A 137 -4.70 -6.53 -6.06
N ASN A 138 -5.95 -6.16 -5.80
CA ASN A 138 -7.07 -6.57 -6.64
C ASN A 138 -7.17 -5.64 -7.85
N THR A 139 -6.49 -6.00 -8.94
CA THR A 139 -6.44 -5.16 -10.13
C THR A 139 -7.68 -5.28 -10.99
N VAL A 140 -8.16 -4.15 -11.52
CA VAL A 140 -9.37 -4.11 -12.35
C VAL A 140 -9.23 -4.81 -13.71
N ASP A 141 -7.99 -5.03 -14.18
CA ASP A 141 -7.68 -5.57 -15.50
C ASP A 141 -7.00 -6.95 -15.48
N ARG A 142 -6.43 -7.39 -14.33
CA ARG A 142 -5.78 -8.70 -14.19
C ARG A 142 -6.19 -9.52 -12.97
N GLY A 143 -7.13 -9.03 -12.17
CA GLY A 143 -7.52 -9.66 -10.91
C GLY A 143 -6.41 -9.56 -9.85
N LEU A 144 -6.27 -10.58 -9.00
CA LEU A 144 -5.30 -10.55 -7.92
C LEU A 144 -3.86 -10.60 -8.44
N VAL A 145 -3.06 -9.63 -8.01
CA VAL A 145 -1.63 -9.52 -8.33
C VAL A 145 -0.88 -9.48 -7.01
N TYR A 146 -0.07 -10.49 -6.77
CA TYR A 146 0.72 -10.60 -5.55
C TYR A 146 2.11 -10.03 -5.79
N THR A 147 2.65 -9.33 -4.80
CA THR A 147 3.93 -8.64 -4.91
C THR A 147 4.76 -8.85 -3.66
N ASP A 148 6.08 -8.86 -3.81
CA ASP A 148 7.03 -9.09 -2.72
C ASP A 148 8.17 -8.08 -2.83
N CYS A 149 8.36 -7.28 -1.77
CA CYS A 149 9.40 -6.26 -1.66
C CYS A 149 10.60 -6.69 -0.77
N THR A 150 10.64 -7.95 -0.33
CA THR A 150 11.66 -8.41 0.65
C THR A 150 13.07 -8.50 0.08
N GLN A 151 13.19 -8.70 -1.23
CA GLN A 151 14.47 -8.87 -1.93
C GLN A 151 14.55 -8.01 -3.21
N GLY A 152 13.82 -6.89 -3.26
CA GLY A 152 13.60 -6.04 -4.44
C GLY A 152 12.11 -5.97 -4.78
N ASP A 153 11.71 -5.33 -5.88
CA ASP A 153 10.30 -5.34 -6.33
C ASP A 153 10.00 -6.51 -7.28
N TRP A 154 9.14 -7.43 -6.82
CA TRP A 154 8.79 -8.65 -7.57
C TRP A 154 7.29 -8.86 -7.64
N ILE A 155 6.85 -9.48 -8.74
CA ILE A 155 5.57 -10.19 -8.81
C ILE A 155 5.76 -11.58 -8.21
N ALA A 156 4.92 -11.91 -7.22
CA ALA A 156 4.91 -13.20 -6.57
C ALA A 156 3.87 -14.12 -7.21
N CYS A 157 4.26 -15.36 -7.48
CA CYS A 157 3.33 -16.43 -7.81
C CYS A 157 3.02 -17.20 -6.51
N VAL A 158 1.80 -17.00 -6.00
CA VAL A 158 1.33 -17.63 -4.77
C VAL A 158 0.10 -18.49 -5.09
N GLU A 159 0.34 -19.79 -5.22
CA GLU A 159 -0.73 -20.78 -5.39
C GLU A 159 -0.52 -21.91 -4.38
N GLU A 160 -1.59 -22.35 -3.72
CA GLU A 160 -1.54 -23.49 -2.82
C GLU A 160 -1.11 -24.75 -3.57
N GLY A 161 -0.18 -25.50 -2.99
CA GLY A 161 0.43 -26.65 -3.64
C GLY A 161 1.59 -26.29 -4.56
N GLU A 162 1.77 -25.03 -4.99
CA GLU A 162 2.87 -24.62 -5.84
C GLU A 162 4.03 -23.98 -5.09
N LYS A 163 5.19 -23.89 -5.74
CA LYS A 163 6.35 -23.21 -5.16
C LYS A 163 6.14 -21.70 -5.18
N TYR A 164 6.55 -21.04 -4.11
CA TYR A 164 6.66 -19.58 -4.11
C TYR A 164 7.76 -19.15 -5.07
N THR A 165 7.37 -18.47 -6.14
CA THR A 165 8.30 -17.95 -7.15
C THR A 165 8.09 -16.46 -7.33
N LEU A 166 9.17 -15.79 -7.68
CA LEU A 166 9.25 -14.35 -7.84
C LEU A 166 9.73 -14.03 -9.24
N MET A 167 9.16 -13.00 -9.84
CA MET A 167 9.59 -12.42 -11.11
C MET A 167 9.85 -10.93 -10.93
N SER A 168 11.04 -10.45 -11.28
CA SER A 168 11.38 -9.04 -11.14
C SER A 168 10.48 -8.17 -12.02
N ILE A 169 10.12 -6.97 -11.55
CA ILE A 169 9.40 -5.99 -12.37
C ILE A 169 10.31 -5.20 -13.33
N TYR A 170 11.64 -5.38 -13.22
CA TYR A 170 12.64 -4.61 -13.97
C TYR A 170 13.27 -5.39 -15.12
N ASP A 171 13.42 -6.71 -14.96
CA ASP A 171 14.08 -7.60 -15.92
C ASP A 171 13.50 -9.02 -15.86
N ASP A 172 14.00 -9.92 -16.72
CA ASP A 172 13.52 -11.30 -16.82
C ASP A 172 14.04 -12.21 -15.68
N LYS A 173 14.60 -11.67 -14.59
CA LYS A 173 15.08 -12.49 -13.48
C LYS A 173 13.91 -13.09 -12.72
N THR A 174 14.10 -14.36 -12.37
CA THR A 174 13.20 -15.11 -11.49
C THR A 174 13.95 -15.59 -10.27
N ALA A 175 13.28 -15.62 -9.13
CA ALA A 175 13.78 -16.21 -7.90
C ALA A 175 12.73 -17.17 -7.31
N SER A 176 13.15 -17.94 -6.32
CA SER A 176 12.24 -18.72 -5.49
C SER A 176 12.69 -18.56 -4.05
N LEU A 177 11.78 -18.06 -3.22
CA LEU A 177 12.09 -17.72 -1.83
C LEU A 177 12.36 -18.99 -1.01
N THR A 178 11.75 -20.11 -1.39
CA THR A 178 11.99 -21.41 -0.77
C THR A 178 11.93 -22.57 -1.77
N GLY A 179 12.63 -23.67 -1.46
CA GLY A 179 12.42 -24.94 -2.17
C GLY A 179 11.08 -25.64 -1.85
N TYR A 180 10.24 -25.04 -1.00
CA TYR A 180 9.00 -25.61 -0.49
C TYR A 180 7.76 -25.13 -1.26
N ARG A 181 6.66 -25.87 -1.11
CA ARG A 181 5.36 -25.55 -1.72
C ARG A 181 4.48 -24.82 -0.71
N ASN A 182 3.68 -23.87 -1.17
CA ASN A 182 2.70 -23.18 -0.34
C ASN A 182 1.68 -24.19 0.16
N THR A 183 1.46 -24.24 1.47
CA THR A 183 0.49 -25.13 2.13
C THR A 183 -0.82 -24.43 2.45
N LYS A 184 -0.78 -23.10 2.48
CA LYS A 184 -1.93 -22.22 2.63
C LYS A 184 -1.54 -20.82 2.18
N VAL A 185 -2.46 -20.12 1.53
CA VAL A 185 -2.38 -18.68 1.23
C VAL A 185 -3.57 -18.03 1.93
N LYS A 186 -3.35 -16.88 2.58
CA LYS A 186 -4.42 -16.15 3.26
C LYS A 186 -4.29 -14.66 2.98
N GLU A 187 -5.21 -14.16 2.18
CA GLU A 187 -5.34 -12.73 1.92
C GLU A 187 -6.13 -12.04 3.03
N THR A 188 -5.65 -10.86 3.39
CA THR A 188 -6.31 -9.88 4.23
C THR A 188 -6.42 -8.59 3.41
N MET A 189 -7.60 -8.40 2.83
CA MET A 189 -7.97 -7.24 2.01
C MET A 189 -9.39 -6.80 2.36
N ARG A 190 -9.72 -5.55 2.08
CA ARG A 190 -11.13 -5.14 2.02
C ARG A 190 -11.74 -5.74 0.76
N PHE A 191 -12.89 -6.38 0.91
CA PHE A 191 -13.74 -6.77 -0.23
C PHE A 191 -15.02 -5.96 -0.08
N TRP A 192 -15.12 -4.86 -0.82
CA TRP A 192 -16.34 -4.04 -0.88
C TRP A 192 -17.40 -4.69 -1.77
#